data_AF-A0AAE0WJS5-F1
#
_entry.id   AF-A0AAE0WJS5-F1
#
_cell.length_a   1.000
_cell.length_b   1.000
_cell.length_c   1.000
_cell.angle_alpha   90.00
_cell.angle_beta   90.00
_cell.angle_gamma   90.00
#
_symmetry.space_group_name_H-M   'P 1'
#
loop_
_entity.id
_entity.type
_entity.pdbx_description
1 polymer ?
#
loop_
_entity_poly.entity_id
_entity_poly.type
_entity_poly.pdbx_seq_one_letter_code
_entity_poly.pdbx_strand_id
1 'polypeptide(L)'
;MSASNNEVPVGLDGDNDYTSRTGQKQAPIPVQKDEDSIESGVNPATEDSDAQLEKDDKDAINKDNIVDARTRGAAKSKGAYTDPGDEEGLPGPNDGTSRGATEGLQDKSTKDAVV
;
A
#
# COMPACT_ATOMS: atom_id res chain seq x y z
N MET A 1 -17.46 -19.48 63.55
CA MET A 1 -17.36 -19.57 62.09
C MET A 1 -16.73 -18.27 61.62
N SER A 2 -15.44 -18.28 61.31
CA SER A 2 -14.73 -17.10 60.82
C SER A 2 -14.99 -17.02 59.33
N ALA A 3 -15.72 -15.98 58.90
CA ALA A 3 -15.92 -15.71 57.49
C ALA A 3 -14.56 -15.42 56.86
N SER A 4 -14.17 -16.21 55.86
CA SER A 4 -13.06 -15.87 54.98
C SER A 4 -13.50 -14.64 54.19
N ASN A 5 -13.00 -13.47 54.58
CA ASN A 5 -13.10 -12.26 53.79
C ASN A 5 -12.33 -12.51 52.49
N ASN A 6 -13.05 -12.90 51.44
CA ASN A 6 -12.53 -12.97 50.09
C ASN A 6 -12.45 -11.52 49.55
N GLU A 7 -11.57 -10.72 50.15
CA GLU A 7 -11.21 -9.40 49.66
C GLU A 7 -10.63 -9.59 48.26
N VAL A 8 -11.40 -9.14 47.26
CA VAL A 8 -10.86 -9.00 45.90
C VAL A 8 -9.68 -8.03 45.99
N PRO A 9 -8.53 -8.33 45.35
CA PRO A 9 -7.42 -7.40 45.34
C PRO A 9 -7.90 -6.09 44.73
N VAL A 10 -8.01 -5.06 45.55
CA VAL A 10 -8.17 -3.69 45.11
C VAL A 10 -6.84 -3.31 44.48
N GLY A 11 -6.84 -3.08 43.17
CA GLY A 11 -5.65 -2.57 42.48
C GLY A 11 -5.20 -1.28 43.17
N LEU A 12 -3.93 -1.25 43.57
CA LEU A 12 -3.32 -0.05 44.13
C LEU A 12 -3.08 0.94 42.98
N ASP A 13 -3.22 2.24 43.25
CA ASP A 13 -2.91 3.32 42.30
C ASP A 13 -1.37 3.44 42.17
N GLY A 14 -0.74 2.44 41.54
CA GLY A 14 0.70 2.33 41.33
C GLY A 14 1.23 0.92 41.64
N ASP A 15 1.99 0.35 40.70
CA ASP A 15 2.65 -0.94 40.84
C ASP A 15 4.10 -0.85 40.35
N ASN A 16 5.03 -0.96 41.30
CA ASN A 16 6.46 -0.87 41.03
C ASN A 16 7.19 -2.23 41.17
N ASP A 17 6.47 -3.34 41.31
CA ASP A 17 7.05 -4.67 41.58
C ASP A 17 7.88 -5.19 40.40
N TYR A 18 7.57 -4.71 39.19
CA TYR A 18 8.26 -5.07 37.94
C TYR A 18 9.34 -4.06 37.51
N THR A 19 9.64 -3.07 38.34
CA THR A 19 10.62 -2.03 38.01
C THR A 19 12.04 -2.57 37.97
N SER A 20 12.87 -2.02 37.08
CA SER A 20 14.23 -2.51 36.90
C SER A 20 15.08 -2.29 38.14
N ARG A 21 15.72 -3.37 38.61
CA ARG A 21 16.60 -3.35 39.79
C ARG A 21 17.88 -2.56 39.52
N THR A 22 18.58 -2.20 40.58
CA THR A 22 19.92 -1.59 40.51
C THR A 22 20.87 -2.45 39.68
N GLY A 23 21.45 -1.88 38.62
CA GLY A 23 22.30 -2.58 37.64
C GLY A 23 21.57 -3.09 36.40
N GLN A 24 20.24 -3.27 36.46
CA GLN A 24 19.41 -3.58 35.29
C GLN A 24 18.87 -2.32 34.62
N LYS A 25 18.95 -1.16 35.28
CA LYS A 25 18.56 0.14 34.71
C LYS A 25 19.36 0.52 33.45
N GLN A 26 20.53 -0.09 33.27
CA GLN A 26 21.41 0.08 32.09
C GLN A 26 21.19 -0.99 31.02
N ALA A 27 20.24 -1.91 31.22
CA ALA A 27 19.85 -2.88 30.20
C ALA A 27 19.26 -2.16 28.97
N PRO A 28 19.27 -2.79 27.77
CA PRO A 28 18.76 -2.16 26.55
C PRO A 28 17.32 -1.65 26.64
N ILE A 29 16.48 -2.30 27.47
CA ILE A 29 15.09 -1.91 27.71
C ILE A 29 14.81 -1.99 29.21
N PRO A 30 15.01 -0.90 29.97
CA PRO A 30 14.69 -0.86 31.39
C PRO A 30 13.22 -0.52 31.62
N VAL A 31 12.60 -1.17 32.59
CA VAL A 31 11.27 -0.85 33.11
C VAL A 31 11.41 0.24 34.18
N GLN A 32 10.76 1.39 33.98
CA GLN A 32 10.75 2.54 34.89
C GLN A 32 9.61 2.41 35.91
N LYS A 33 9.69 3.20 37.00
CA LYS A 33 8.59 3.30 37.97
C LYS A 33 7.42 4.10 37.41
N ASP A 34 6.25 3.88 37.96
CA ASP A 34 5.03 4.60 37.56
C ASP A 34 5.14 6.10 37.84
N GLU A 35 5.83 6.50 38.90
CA GLU A 35 6.00 7.90 39.28
C GLU A 35 7.22 8.57 38.62
N ASP A 36 8.06 7.80 37.93
CA ASP A 36 9.25 8.33 37.27
C ASP A 36 8.82 9.22 36.08
N SER A 37 9.28 10.46 36.05
CA SER A 37 9.01 11.36 34.92
C SER A 37 9.70 10.86 33.66
N ILE A 38 8.92 10.72 32.59
CA ILE A 38 9.43 10.43 31.26
C ILE A 38 9.58 11.73 30.47
N GLU A 39 10.56 11.75 29.56
CA GLU A 39 10.65 12.82 28.58
C GLU A 39 9.40 12.80 27.70
N SER A 40 8.74 13.95 27.55
CA SER A 40 7.48 14.04 26.79
C SER A 40 7.68 13.75 25.30
N GLY A 41 8.91 13.87 24.80
CA GLY A 41 9.24 13.80 23.38
C GLY A 41 8.72 14.98 22.56
N VAL A 42 8.07 15.95 23.23
CA VAL A 42 7.45 17.13 22.64
C VAL A 42 8.17 18.34 23.19
N ASN A 43 8.61 19.25 22.32
CA ASN A 43 9.11 20.56 22.74
C ASN A 43 7.93 21.54 22.93
N PRO A 44 7.52 21.83 24.19
CA PRO A 44 6.34 22.65 24.47
C PRO A 44 6.50 24.10 24.00
N ALA A 45 7.73 24.57 23.75
CA ALA A 45 7.96 25.93 23.28
C ALA A 45 7.72 26.11 21.77
N THR A 46 7.74 25.02 21.00
CA THR A 46 7.69 25.09 19.53
C THR A 46 6.58 24.26 18.92
N GLU A 47 6.24 23.13 19.53
CA GLU A 47 5.33 22.15 18.92
C GLU A 47 3.86 22.53 19.08
N ASP A 48 3.49 23.26 20.13
CA ASP A 48 2.17 23.88 20.30
C ASP A 48 2.22 25.36 19.92
N SER A 49 2.57 25.64 18.66
CA SER A 49 2.68 27.02 18.16
C SER A 49 2.00 27.20 16.81
N ASP A 50 1.43 28.39 16.59
CA ASP A 50 0.83 28.78 15.29
C ASP A 50 1.81 28.61 14.12
N ALA A 51 3.12 28.73 14.38
CA ALA A 51 4.16 28.54 13.39
C ALA A 51 4.26 27.09 12.87
N GLN A 52 3.95 26.08 13.70
CA GLN A 52 3.84 24.69 13.24
C GLN A 52 2.60 24.52 12.35
N LEU A 53 1.45 25.07 12.77
CA LEU A 53 0.21 25.01 11.98
C LEU A 53 0.39 25.61 10.58
N GLU A 54 1.04 26.77 10.47
CA GLU A 54 1.33 27.37 9.17
C GLU A 54 2.25 26.52 8.28
N LYS A 55 3.19 25.78 8.88
CA LYS A 55 4.08 24.89 8.15
C LYS A 55 3.30 23.66 7.67
N ASP A 56 2.50 23.08 8.55
CA ASP A 56 1.64 21.94 8.22
C ASP A 56 0.66 22.29 7.09
N ASP A 57 0.06 23.49 7.12
CA ASP A 57 -0.81 23.97 6.05
C ASP A 57 -0.09 24.12 4.70
N LYS A 58 1.18 24.56 4.72
CA LYS A 58 2.01 24.68 3.50
C LYS A 58 2.41 23.31 2.97
N ASP A 59 2.78 22.38 3.84
CA ASP A 59 3.22 21.03 3.48
C ASP A 59 2.02 20.17 3.01
N ALA A 60 0.83 20.35 3.61
CA ALA A 60 -0.38 19.62 3.25
C ALA A 60 -0.91 19.97 1.84
N ILE A 61 -0.78 21.24 1.42
CA ILE A 61 -1.25 21.73 0.12
C ILE A 61 -0.09 22.42 -0.62
N ASN A 62 0.76 21.62 -1.27
CA ASN A 62 1.75 22.15 -2.20
C ASN A 62 1.08 22.64 -3.49
N LYS A 63 0.93 23.96 -3.61
CA LYS A 63 0.30 24.62 -4.75
C LYS A 63 1.02 24.39 -6.08
N ASP A 64 2.32 24.10 -6.08
CA ASP A 64 3.09 23.84 -7.31
C ASP A 64 2.68 22.52 -7.97
N ASN A 65 2.12 21.58 -7.19
CA ASN A 65 1.58 20.32 -7.68
C ASN A 65 0.11 20.41 -8.11
N ILE A 66 -0.53 21.57 -7.92
CA ILE A 66 -1.94 21.77 -8.24
C ILE A 66 -2.04 22.34 -9.65
N VAL A 67 -2.70 21.61 -10.55
CA VAL A 67 -3.10 22.11 -11.85
C VAL A 67 -4.35 22.99 -11.72
N ASP A 68 -4.30 24.20 -12.28
CA ASP A 68 -5.36 25.23 -12.20
C ASP A 68 -6.73 24.79 -12.77
N ALA A 69 -6.75 23.78 -13.62
CA ALA A 69 -7.94 23.29 -14.29
C ALA A 69 -8.20 21.81 -14.01
N ARG A 70 -9.48 21.42 -14.03
CA ARG A 70 -9.87 20.02 -13.95
C ARG A 70 -9.35 19.28 -15.18
N THR A 71 -8.63 18.18 -14.97
CA THR A 71 -8.23 17.25 -16.06
C THR A 71 -9.41 16.44 -16.60
N ARG A 72 -10.58 16.50 -15.93
CA ARG A 72 -11.82 15.85 -16.35
C ARG A 72 -12.41 16.58 -17.56
N GLY A 73 -11.97 16.17 -18.75
CA GLY A 73 -12.25 16.84 -20.02
C GLY A 73 -11.06 16.84 -20.99
N ALA A 74 -9.86 16.46 -20.52
CA ALA A 74 -8.69 16.23 -21.37
C ALA A 74 -8.80 14.93 -22.21
N ALA A 75 -9.96 14.27 -22.20
CA ALA A 75 -10.25 13.22 -23.15
C ALA A 75 -10.21 13.85 -24.56
N LYS A 76 -9.54 13.17 -25.49
CA LYS A 76 -9.56 13.57 -26.89
C LYS A 76 -11.01 13.73 -27.36
N SER A 77 -11.26 14.60 -28.35
CA SER A 77 -12.59 14.83 -28.91
C SER A 77 -13.30 13.52 -29.24
N LYS A 78 -14.64 13.50 -29.10
CA LYS A 78 -15.47 12.33 -29.44
C LYS A 78 -15.07 11.79 -30.82
N GLY A 79 -14.67 10.51 -30.88
CA GLY A 79 -14.20 9.85 -32.10
C GLY A 79 -12.67 9.83 -32.32
N ALA A 80 -11.88 10.39 -31.41
CA ALA A 80 -10.41 10.35 -31.49
C ALA A 80 -9.78 9.02 -31.03
N TYR A 81 -10.60 8.11 -30.49
CA TYR A 81 -10.26 6.70 -30.34
C TYR A 81 -11.12 5.94 -31.34
N THR A 82 -10.47 5.30 -32.30
CA THR A 82 -11.09 4.43 -33.29
C THR A 82 -10.62 3.01 -33.03
N ASP A 83 -11.54 2.07 -33.04
CA ASP A 83 -11.16 0.65 -32.99
C ASP A 83 -10.38 0.32 -34.27
N PRO A 84 -9.25 -0.39 -34.16
CA PRO A 84 -8.52 -0.86 -35.34
C PRO A 84 -9.44 -1.76 -36.18
N GLY A 85 -9.41 -1.57 -37.49
CA GLY A 85 -10.17 -2.42 -38.42
C GLY A 85 -9.68 -3.86 -38.42
N ASP A 86 -10.48 -4.79 -38.95
CA ASP A 86 -10.15 -6.22 -38.98
C ASP A 86 -8.81 -6.55 -39.67
N GLU A 87 -8.34 -5.67 -40.56
CA GLU A 87 -7.06 -5.81 -41.28
C GLU A 87 -5.94 -4.93 -40.70
N GLU A 88 -6.25 -4.05 -39.75
CA GLU A 88 -5.31 -3.08 -39.19
C GLU A 88 -4.46 -3.73 -38.09
N GLY A 89 -3.17 -3.91 -38.36
CA GLY A 89 -2.24 -4.62 -37.46
C GLY A 89 -2.13 -6.12 -37.73
N LEU A 90 -2.92 -6.66 -38.68
CA LEU A 90 -2.67 -8.00 -39.21
C LEU A 90 -1.54 -7.95 -40.26
N PRO A 91 -0.67 -8.96 -40.29
CA PRO A 91 0.32 -9.08 -41.35
C PRO A 91 -0.36 -9.25 -42.71
N GLY A 92 0.20 -8.63 -43.75
CA GLY A 92 -0.37 -8.68 -45.09
C GLY A 92 -0.46 -10.12 -45.63
N PRO A 93 -1.35 -10.41 -46.60
CA PRO A 93 -1.54 -11.77 -47.14
C PRO A 93 -0.26 -12.44 -47.66
N ASN A 94 0.74 -11.64 -48.05
CA ASN A 94 2.02 -12.10 -48.58
C ASN A 94 3.15 -12.16 -47.54
N ASP A 95 2.89 -11.80 -46.27
CA ASP A 95 3.89 -11.74 -45.20
C ASP A 95 4.07 -13.10 -44.49
N GLY A 96 3.23 -14.10 -44.80
CA GLY A 96 3.45 -15.49 -44.39
C GLY A 96 3.37 -15.78 -42.88
N THR A 97 3.03 -14.80 -42.05
CA THR A 97 2.99 -14.90 -40.58
C THR A 97 1.61 -15.28 -40.02
N SER A 98 0.63 -15.59 -40.87
CA SER A 98 -0.72 -16.02 -40.50
C SER A 98 -0.73 -17.43 -39.90
N ARG A 99 -1.10 -17.58 -38.63
CA ARG A 99 -1.14 -18.87 -37.89
C ARG A 99 -2.23 -19.87 -38.36
N GLY A 100 -2.83 -19.65 -39.53
CA GLY A 100 -3.99 -20.39 -40.04
C GLY A 100 -3.84 -21.01 -41.44
N ALA A 101 -2.66 -21.01 -42.05
CA ALA A 101 -2.44 -21.74 -43.28
C ALA A 101 -2.22 -23.24 -42.98
N THR A 102 -3.30 -24.01 -42.91
CA THR A 102 -3.22 -25.48 -42.97
C THR A 102 -2.91 -25.89 -44.40
N GLU A 103 -1.65 -25.75 -44.83
CA GLU A 103 -1.17 -26.43 -46.05
C GLU A 103 -0.94 -27.91 -45.75
N GLY A 104 -1.66 -28.77 -46.47
CA GLY A 104 -1.22 -30.13 -46.76
C GLY A 104 -1.66 -31.24 -45.79
N LEU A 105 -2.98 -31.42 -45.60
CA LEU A 105 -3.49 -32.72 -45.16
C LEU A 105 -3.28 -33.74 -46.31
N GLN A 106 -2.28 -34.60 -46.16
CA GLN A 106 -1.92 -35.64 -47.12
C GLN A 106 -3.00 -36.74 -47.14
N ASP A 107 -3.79 -36.85 -48.21
CA ASP A 107 -4.58 -38.05 -48.47
C ASP A 107 -3.68 -39.13 -49.13
N LYS A 108 -3.27 -40.10 -48.31
CA LYS A 108 -2.59 -41.32 -48.76
C LYS A 108 -3.57 -42.48 -48.79
N SER A 109 -4.50 -42.52 -49.74
CA SER A 109 -5.25 -43.75 -50.01
C SER A 109 -5.90 -43.80 -51.39
N THR A 110 -5.16 -44.24 -52.40
CA THR A 110 -5.61 -45.37 -53.25
C THR A 110 -4.44 -45.87 -54.10
N LYS A 111 -3.85 -46.97 -53.63
CA LYS A 111 -3.04 -47.91 -54.42
C LYS A 111 -3.95 -48.78 -55.28
N ASP A 112 -3.44 -49.14 -56.45
CA ASP A 112 -3.70 -50.38 -57.22
C ASP A 112 -5.11 -50.68 -57.77
N ALA A 113 -5.28 -50.50 -59.08
CA ALA A 113 -5.99 -51.38 -60.02
C ALA A 113 -5.74 -50.85 -61.46
N VAL A 114 -4.83 -51.42 -62.26
CA VAL A 114 -5.06 -52.56 -63.18
C VAL A 114 -6.42 -52.49 -63.88
N VAL A 115 -6.45 -52.02 -65.13
CA VAL A 115 -6.65 -52.77 -66.40
C VAL A 115 -6.28 -51.84 -67.56
#